data_AF-A0AAQ3NAF0-F1
#
_entry.id   AF-A0AAQ3NAF0-F1
#
_cell.length_a   1.000
_cell.length_b   1.000
_cell.length_c   1.000
_cell.angle_alpha   90.00
_cell.angle_beta   90.00
_cell.angle_gamma   90.00
#
_symmetry.space_group_name_H-M   'P 1'
#
loop_
_entity.id
_entity.type
_entity.pdbx_description
1 polymer ?
#
loop_
_entity_poly.entity_id
_entity_poly.type
_entity_poly.pdbx_seq_one_letter_code
_entity_poly.pdbx_strand_id
1 'polypeptide(L)'
;MVLSEHNLVKLEFLINYLSFQTMQLLVSIFHLIYVFVFMGSVLDLGCALSTPSQFQLEANAIINSGWWNLSHSYSIYYICSWIYGIDCNDAGSVTGITYLSFNKPIQLATLNLPAFKNLEHLEVVGSHLNGTIPSEN
;
A
#
# COMPACT_ATOMS: atom_id res chain seq x y z
N MET A 1 -31.51 -68.85 14.70
CA MET A 1 -32.16 -67.53 14.63
C MET A 1 -31.98 -67.03 13.22
N VAL A 2 -32.93 -67.32 12.33
CA VAL A 2 -32.86 -66.93 10.92
C VAL A 2 -33.44 -65.53 10.81
N LEU A 3 -32.63 -64.58 10.34
CA LEU A 3 -33.09 -63.22 10.08
C LEU A 3 -34.07 -63.29 8.89
N SER A 4 -35.35 -62.93 9.11
CA SER A 4 -36.36 -62.91 8.05
C SER A 4 -35.90 -62.02 6.88
N GLU A 5 -36.16 -62.41 5.64
CA GLU A 5 -35.80 -61.65 4.43
C GLU A 5 -36.28 -60.19 4.49
N HIS A 6 -37.42 -59.95 5.14
CA HIS A 6 -37.96 -58.62 5.40
C HIS A 6 -37.02 -57.73 6.25
N ASN A 7 -36.29 -58.32 7.21
CA ASN A 7 -35.33 -57.61 8.04
C ASN A 7 -34.02 -57.31 7.28
N LEU A 8 -33.64 -58.13 6.29
CA LEU A 8 -32.50 -57.88 5.42
C LEU A 8 -32.74 -56.69 4.49
N VAL A 9 -33.91 -56.62 3.84
CA VAL A 9 -34.29 -55.49 2.97
C VAL A 9 -34.31 -54.16 3.75
N LYS A 10 -34.81 -54.19 4.99
CA LYS A 10 -34.81 -53.02 5.87
C LYS A 10 -33.39 -52.59 6.26
N LEU A 11 -32.48 -53.54 6.47
CA LEU A 11 -31.09 -53.28 6.79
C LEU A 11 -30.34 -52.67 5.60
N GLU A 12 -30.52 -53.20 4.39
CA GLU A 12 -29.95 -52.62 3.17
C GLU A 12 -30.44 -51.20 2.92
N PHE A 13 -31.74 -50.95 3.15
CA PHE A 13 -32.30 -49.60 3.06
C PHE A 13 -31.66 -48.64 4.06
N LEU A 14 -31.45 -49.07 5.31
CA LEU A 14 -30.78 -48.27 6.33
C LEU A 14 -29.31 -48.02 6.00
N ILE A 15 -28.58 -49.02 5.49
CA ILE A 15 -27.18 -48.87 5.06
C ILE A 15 -27.09 -47.86 3.92
N ASN A 16 -27.95 -47.97 2.91
CA ASN A 16 -27.97 -47.04 1.78
C ASN A 16 -28.36 -45.62 2.21
N TYR A 17 -29.33 -45.49 3.12
CA TYR A 17 -29.72 -44.21 3.70
C TYR A 17 -28.57 -43.56 4.49
N LEU A 18 -27.89 -44.32 5.35
CA LEU A 18 -26.74 -43.84 6.12
C LEU A 18 -25.56 -43.46 5.21
N SER A 19 -25.29 -44.24 4.16
CA SER A 19 -24.28 -43.95 3.16
C SER A 19 -24.58 -42.63 2.43
N PHE A 20 -25.83 -42.44 1.99
CA PHE A 20 -26.28 -41.21 1.34
C PHE A 20 -26.16 -39.98 2.26
N GLN A 21 -26.57 -40.10 3.53
CA GLN A 21 -26.42 -39.05 4.54
C GLN A 21 -24.95 -38.69 4.78
N THR A 22 -24.08 -39.70 4.86
CA THR A 22 -22.64 -39.48 5.05
C THR A 22 -22.02 -38.75 3.85
N MET A 23 -22.40 -39.10 2.62
CA MET A 23 -21.93 -38.41 1.41
C MET A 23 -22.40 -36.95 1.36
N GLN A 24 -23.65 -36.66 1.74
CA GLN A 24 -24.17 -35.29 1.84
C GLN A 24 -23.43 -34.44 2.88
N LEU A 25 -23.10 -35.02 4.03
CA LEU A 25 -22.31 -34.35 5.06
C LEU A 25 -20.91 -34.02 4.57
N LEU A 26 -20.24 -34.96 3.89
CA LEU A 26 -18.91 -34.74 3.31
C LEU A 26 -18.94 -33.60 2.28
N VAL A 27 -19.90 -33.61 1.35
CA VAL A 27 -20.06 -32.54 0.36
C VAL A 27 -20.27 -31.18 1.03
N SER A 28 -21.11 -31.12 2.07
CA SER A 28 -21.37 -29.89 2.82
C SER A 28 -20.12 -29.36 3.52
N ILE A 29 -19.30 -30.25 4.11
CA ILE A 29 -18.02 -29.89 4.73
C ILE A 29 -17.03 -29.36 3.69
N PHE A 30 -16.92 -30.00 2.52
CA PHE A 30 -16.07 -29.51 1.42
C PHE A 30 -16.47 -28.11 0.96
N HIS A 31 -17.77 -27.83 0.85
CA HIS A 31 -18.26 -26.49 0.49
C HIS A 31 -17.93 -25.45 1.56
N LEU A 32 -18.08 -25.78 2.85
CA LEU A 32 -17.72 -24.87 3.95
C LEU A 32 -16.23 -24.55 3.97
N ILE A 33 -15.36 -25.56 3.78
CA ILE A 33 -13.91 -25.37 3.68
C ILE A 33 -13.58 -24.52 2.47
N TYR A 34 -14.17 -24.80 1.31
CA TYR A 34 -13.96 -24.01 0.09
C TYR A 34 -14.33 -22.54 0.33
N VAL A 35 -15.52 -22.25 0.87
CA VAL A 35 -15.94 -20.87 1.16
C VAL A 35 -14.99 -20.21 2.17
N PHE A 36 -14.58 -20.91 3.23
CA PHE A 36 -13.66 -20.35 4.23
C PHE A 36 -12.27 -20.04 3.64
N VAL A 37 -11.71 -20.95 2.84
CA VAL A 37 -10.42 -20.76 2.16
C VAL A 37 -10.51 -19.65 1.12
N PHE A 38 -11.57 -19.61 0.31
CA PHE A 38 -11.74 -18.57 -0.69
C PHE A 38 -11.94 -17.20 -0.05
N MET A 39 -12.80 -17.07 0.96
CA MET A 39 -12.99 -15.80 1.69
C MET A 39 -11.71 -15.37 2.42
N GLY A 40 -10.93 -16.31 2.96
CA GLY A 40 -9.61 -16.04 3.53
C GLY A 40 -8.58 -15.59 2.49
N SER A 41 -8.61 -16.15 1.28
CA SER A 41 -7.74 -15.74 0.17
C SER A 41 -8.11 -14.38 -0.42
N VAL A 42 -9.38 -13.98 -0.35
CA VAL A 42 -9.82 -12.63 -0.78
C VAL A 42 -9.34 -11.57 0.21
N LEU A 43 -9.08 -11.94 1.47
CA LEU A 43 -8.58 -11.03 2.50
C LEU A 43 -7.09 -10.66 2.33
N ASP A 44 -6.33 -11.43 1.55
CA ASP A 44 -4.91 -11.14 1.24
C ASP A 44 -4.68 -10.49 -0.13
N LEU A 45 -5.77 -10.21 -0.88
CA LEU A 45 -5.72 -9.29 -2.03
C LEU A 45 -6.13 -7.86 -1.62
N GLY A 46 -6.15 -7.59 -0.32
CA GLY A 46 -6.23 -6.25 0.25
C GLY A 46 -4.82 -5.70 0.42
N CYS A 47 -4.38 -4.89 -0.54
CA CYS A 47 -3.23 -4.02 -0.40
C CYS A 47 -1.87 -4.72 -0.21
N ALA A 48 -1.30 -5.19 -1.32
CA ALA A 48 0.03 -4.64 -1.65
C ALA A 48 -0.15 -3.12 -1.89
N LEU A 49 -0.43 -2.37 -0.81
CA LEU A 49 0.01 -0.99 -0.70
C LEU A 49 1.51 -1.14 -0.81
N SER A 50 2.01 -1.11 -2.05
CA SER A 50 3.42 -0.92 -2.32
C SER A 50 3.76 0.28 -1.47
N THR A 51 4.48 0.03 -0.38
CA THR A 51 4.95 1.12 0.46
C THR A 51 5.67 2.04 -0.51
N PRO A 52 5.21 3.30 -0.65
CA PRO A 52 5.83 4.20 -1.59
C PRO A 52 7.32 4.21 -1.29
N SER A 53 8.14 4.04 -2.32
CA SER A 53 9.58 4.04 -2.14
C SER A 53 9.99 5.34 -1.45
N GLN A 54 11.11 5.31 -0.73
CA GLN A 54 11.64 6.51 -0.08
C GLN A 54 11.73 7.69 -1.06
N PHE A 55 12.16 7.40 -2.29
CA PHE A 55 12.16 8.36 -3.38
C PHE A 55 10.76 8.89 -3.76
N GLN A 56 9.73 8.04 -3.82
CA GLN A 56 8.36 8.49 -4.06
C GLN A 56 7.84 9.42 -2.97
N LEU A 57 8.19 9.18 -1.72
CA LEU A 57 7.82 10.04 -0.59
C LEU A 57 8.48 11.42 -0.71
N GLU A 58 9.79 11.47 -0.98
CA GLU A 58 10.54 12.70 -1.22
C GLU A 58 9.99 13.47 -2.42
N ALA A 59 9.74 12.75 -3.51
CA ALA A 59 9.16 13.31 -4.73
C ALA A 59 7.80 13.97 -4.48
N ASN A 60 6.92 13.26 -3.77
CA ASN A 60 5.61 13.78 -3.39
C ASN A 60 5.73 14.99 -2.44
N ALA A 61 6.69 15.00 -1.52
CA ALA A 61 6.93 16.14 -0.64
C ALA A 61 7.34 17.39 -1.45
N ILE A 62 8.17 17.24 -2.47
CA ILE A 62 8.58 18.33 -3.37
C ILE A 62 7.39 18.84 -4.20
N ILE A 63 6.65 17.93 -4.85
CA ILE A 63 5.51 18.30 -5.70
C ILE A 63 4.41 19.00 -4.90
N ASN A 64 4.07 18.47 -3.73
CA ASN A 64 3.00 19.00 -2.89
C ASN A 64 3.41 20.25 -2.10
N SER A 65 4.71 20.55 -1.98
CA SER A 65 5.20 21.74 -1.27
C SER A 65 4.71 23.05 -1.90
N GLY A 66 4.42 23.03 -3.21
CA GLY A 66 4.05 24.21 -3.98
C GLY A 66 5.20 25.21 -4.18
N TRP A 67 6.45 24.85 -3.89
CA TRP A 67 7.60 25.74 -4.07
C TRP A 67 7.91 25.91 -5.57
N TRP A 68 7.94 24.81 -6.31
CA TRP A 68 8.16 24.80 -7.76
C TRP A 68 6.82 24.79 -8.52
N ASN A 69 6.77 25.43 -9.69
CA ASN A 69 5.62 25.35 -10.59
C ASN A 69 5.74 24.08 -11.46
N LEU A 70 5.54 22.92 -10.83
CA LEU A 70 5.57 21.63 -11.49
C LEU A 70 4.16 21.31 -11.98
N SER A 71 4.01 21.01 -13.27
CA SER A 71 2.82 20.34 -13.76
C SER A 71 2.76 18.92 -13.21
N HIS A 72 1.56 18.40 -12.90
CA HIS A 72 1.36 17.00 -12.47
C HIS A 72 1.90 15.96 -13.47
N SER A 73 2.27 16.39 -14.69
CA SER A 73 2.92 15.58 -15.72
C SER A 73 4.43 15.38 -15.50
N TYR A 74 5.07 16.08 -14.56
CA TYR A 74 6.43 15.76 -14.17
C TYR A 74 6.42 14.42 -13.45
N SER A 75 7.07 13.42 -14.07
CA SER A 75 7.24 12.14 -13.41
C SER A 75 8.07 12.33 -12.15
N ILE A 76 7.62 11.72 -11.06
CA ILE A 76 8.38 11.58 -9.80
C ILE A 76 9.85 11.21 -10.05
N TYR A 77 10.14 10.42 -11.09
CA TYR A 77 11.47 9.96 -11.49
C TYR A 77 12.42 11.03 -12.02
N TYR A 78 11.91 12.22 -12.37
CA TYR A 78 12.73 13.27 -12.97
C TYR A 78 13.13 14.38 -11.99
N ILE A 79 12.74 14.30 -10.73
CA ILE A 79 12.96 15.40 -9.77
C ILE A 79 14.46 15.70 -9.59
N CYS A 80 15.28 14.66 -9.43
CA CYS A 80 16.74 14.78 -9.31
C CYS A 80 17.45 15.30 -10.57
N SER A 81 16.80 15.27 -11.74
CA SER A 81 17.45 15.62 -13.02
C SER A 81 16.88 16.88 -13.67
N TRP A 82 15.64 17.25 -13.33
CA TRP A 82 14.92 18.36 -13.96
C TRP A 82 14.71 19.55 -13.06
N ILE A 83 14.59 19.35 -11.74
CA ILE A 83 14.34 20.45 -10.83
C ILE A 83 15.66 21.10 -10.48
N TYR A 84 15.82 22.35 -10.91
CA TYR A 84 16.98 23.16 -10.54
C TYR A 84 17.05 23.33 -9.02
N GLY A 85 18.23 23.06 -8.46
CA GLY A 85 18.50 23.13 -7.03
C GLY A 85 18.06 21.89 -6.25
N ILE A 86 17.79 20.75 -6.89
CA ILE A 86 17.64 19.46 -6.20
C ILE A 86 18.85 18.59 -6.48
N ASP A 87 19.55 18.17 -5.43
CA ASP A 87 20.67 17.23 -5.48
C ASP A 87 20.22 15.87 -4.93
N CYS A 88 20.68 14.79 -5.56
CA CYS A 88 20.40 13.42 -5.13
C CYS A 88 21.68 12.58 -5.09
N ASN A 89 21.70 11.59 -4.19
CA ASN A 89 22.77 10.60 -4.13
C ASN A 89 22.65 9.51 -5.22
N ASP A 90 23.64 8.62 -5.29
CA ASP A 90 23.68 7.50 -6.25
C ASP A 90 22.49 6.53 -6.12
N ALA A 91 21.83 6.50 -4.95
CA ALA A 91 20.61 5.72 -4.70
C ALA A 91 19.33 6.45 -5.15
N GLY A 92 19.45 7.67 -5.66
CA GLY A 92 18.35 8.50 -6.13
C GLY A 92 17.58 9.24 -5.04
N SER A 93 18.05 9.25 -3.79
CA SER A 93 17.41 9.98 -2.68
C SER A 93 17.94 11.41 -2.60
N VAL A 94 17.05 12.35 -2.29
CA VAL A 94 17.35 13.78 -2.22
C VAL A 94 18.28 14.07 -1.04
N THR A 95 19.44 14.65 -1.34
CA THR A 95 20.44 15.09 -0.35
C THR A 95 20.49 16.60 -0.22
N GLY A 96 20.07 17.33 -1.25
CA GLY A 96 20.17 18.79 -1.29
C GLY A 96 18.94 19.47 -1.86
N ILE A 97 18.51 20.56 -1.22
CA ILE A 97 17.45 21.43 -1.73
C ILE A 97 17.93 22.88 -1.66
N THR A 98 18.04 23.53 -2.82
CA THR A 98 18.37 24.94 -2.99
C THR A 98 17.23 25.62 -3.74
N TYR A 99 16.43 26.41 -3.04
CA TYR A 99 15.31 27.14 -3.65
C TYR A 99 15.64 28.62 -3.81
N LEU A 100 15.64 29.09 -5.06
CA LEU A 100 15.88 30.48 -5.43
C LEU A 100 14.57 31.10 -5.95
N SER A 101 14.02 32.07 -5.22
CA SER A 101 12.85 32.83 -5.70
C SER A 101 12.80 34.21 -5.06
N PHE A 102 12.75 35.26 -5.88
CA PHE A 102 12.76 36.65 -5.43
C PHE A 102 11.36 37.28 -5.31
N ASN A 103 10.33 36.62 -5.85
CA ASN A 103 9.00 37.22 -6.03
C ASN A 103 7.87 36.43 -5.37
N LYS A 104 8.18 35.29 -4.72
CA LYS A 104 7.18 34.40 -4.13
C LYS A 104 7.51 34.12 -2.65
N PRO A 105 6.66 34.53 -1.70
CA PRO A 105 6.79 34.05 -0.33
C PRO A 105 6.52 32.54 -0.30
N ILE A 106 7.35 31.81 0.42
CA ILE A 106 7.19 30.37 0.63
C ILE A 106 6.99 30.07 2.10
N GLN A 107 6.26 29.00 2.38
CA GLN A 107 6.07 28.52 3.74
C GLN A 107 6.90 27.26 3.93
N LEU A 108 7.79 27.27 4.92
CA LEU A 108 8.62 26.10 5.20
C LEU A 108 7.76 24.88 5.58
N ALA A 109 6.66 25.12 6.29
CA ALA A 109 5.72 24.10 6.72
C ALA A 109 4.99 23.35 5.58
N THR A 110 4.99 23.87 4.34
CA THR A 110 4.39 23.13 3.22
C THR A 110 5.33 22.05 2.68
N LEU A 111 6.63 22.15 2.96
CA LEU A 111 7.59 21.11 2.64
C LEU A 111 7.58 20.06 3.76
N ASN A 112 7.22 18.82 3.43
CA ASN A 112 7.23 17.71 4.38
C ASN A 112 8.68 17.26 4.66
N LEU A 113 9.42 18.02 5.47
CA LEU A 113 10.82 17.74 5.84
C LEU A 113 11.07 16.30 6.32
N PRO A 114 10.20 15.69 7.16
CA PRO A 114 10.37 14.30 7.59
C PRO A 114 10.40 13.25 6.48
N ALA A 115 9.92 13.59 5.28
CA ALA A 115 9.98 12.72 4.11
C ALA A 115 11.40 12.55 3.56
N PHE A 116 12.32 13.48 3.82
CA PHE A 116 13.68 13.44 3.28
C PHE A 116 14.65 12.82 4.29
N LYS A 117 14.93 11.52 4.16
CA LYS A 117 15.77 10.79 5.13
C LYS A 117 17.26 11.04 4.98
N ASN A 118 17.70 11.48 3.81
CA ASN A 118 19.12 11.73 3.50
C ASN A 118 19.40 13.21 3.22
N LEU A 119 18.52 14.14 3.62
CA LEU A 119 18.71 15.57 3.37
C LEU A 119 19.87 16.09 4.23
N GLU A 120 20.90 16.61 3.58
CA GLU A 120 22.09 17.18 4.19
C GLU A 120 22.02 18.71 4.22
N HIS A 121 21.49 19.33 3.17
CA HIS A 121 21.39 20.79 3.05
C HIS A 121 20.04 21.25 2.51
N LEU A 122 19.49 22.28 3.17
CA LEU A 122 18.33 23.05 2.70
C LEU A 122 18.69 24.54 2.71
N GLU A 123 18.77 25.13 1.53
CA GLU A 123 19.04 26.53 1.32
C GLU A 123 17.85 27.21 0.62
N VAL A 124 17.45 28.37 1.13
CA VAL A 124 16.43 29.21 0.51
C VAL A 124 17.00 30.61 0.33
N VAL A 125 17.12 31.04 -0.93
CA VAL A 125 17.75 32.31 -1.30
C VAL A 125 16.75 33.24 -1.96
N GLY A 126 16.73 34.49 -1.51
CA GLY A 126 15.92 35.55 -2.11
C GLY A 126 14.43 35.48 -1.79
N SER A 127 13.94 34.40 -1.16
CA SER A 127 12.51 34.24 -0.83
C SER A 127 12.19 34.82 0.53
N HIS A 128 11.00 35.41 0.64
CA HIS A 128 10.42 35.73 1.94
C HIS A 128 9.92 34.43 2.59
N LEU A 129 10.80 33.78 3.37
CA LEU A 129 10.43 32.67 4.24
C LEU A 129 9.38 33.16 5.26
N ASN A 130 8.23 32.49 5.30
CA ASN A 130 7.14 32.81 6.22
C ASN A 130 6.65 31.53 6.93
N GLY A 131 6.05 31.69 8.11
CA GLY A 131 5.50 30.58 8.90
C GLY A 131 6.46 30.03 9.96
N THR A 132 6.10 28.87 10.50
CA THR A 132 6.81 28.19 11.60
C THR A 132 7.76 27.13 11.09
N ILE A 133 8.91 26.99 11.74
CA ILE A 133 9.85 25.89 11.49
C ILE A 133 9.17 24.60 11.96
N PRO A 134 9.01 23.57 11.11
CA PRO A 134 8.46 22.29 11.52
C PRO A 134 9.32 21.70 12.65
N SER A 135 8.69 21.24 13.73
CA SER A 135 9.44 20.55 14.79
C SER A 135 9.95 19.21 14.27
N GLU A 136 11.22 18.92 14.52
CA GLU A 136 11.80 17.60 14.35
C GLU A 136 11.02 16.62 15.23
N ASN A 137 10.33 15.65 14.63
CA ASN A 137 9.54 14.66 15.36
C ASN A 137 9.69 13.27 14.75
#